data_AF-A0A1T4WDA5-F1
#
_entry.id   AF-A0A1T4WDA5-F1
#
_cell.length_a   1.000
_cell.length_b   1.000
_cell.length_c   1.000
_cell.angle_alpha   90.00
_cell.angle_beta   90.00
_cell.angle_gamma   90.00
#
_symmetry.space_group_name_H-M   'P 1'
#
loop_
_entity.id
_entity.type
_entity.pdbx_description
1 polymer ?
#
loop_
_entity_poly.entity_id
_entity_poly.type
_entity_poly.pdbx_seq_one_letter_code
_entity_poly.pdbx_strand_id
1 'polypeptide(L)'
;MIYGNVNVDMNPDGLGAWEDIPTHVQVAGRYTIDDVQALLAKADTGLATSGLPVTYERDQIQTGNLIKKNYQDCLIVKNSEHPDDYFKFVFATRTTGNMTTISVYRSGKSPLIAKKNADDERRQSSNLLLNILSAVSTLDENALAAEYDYYSILSRIIRENLGV
;
A
#
# COMPACT_ATOMS: atom_id res chain seq x y z
N MET A 1 11.06 4.43 22.49
CA MET A 1 10.43 4.20 21.16
C MET A 1 11.54 3.89 20.19
N ILE A 2 11.61 2.66 19.69
CA ILE A 2 12.54 2.26 18.64
C ILE A 2 11.77 2.47 17.34
N TYR A 3 12.11 3.52 16.59
CA TYR A 3 11.55 3.76 15.25
C TYR A 3 12.13 2.71 14.29
N GLY A 4 11.27 1.96 13.61
CA GLY A 4 11.64 0.80 12.81
C GLY A 4 11.63 1.13 11.33
N ASN A 5 12.70 1.72 10.79
CA ASN A 5 12.79 2.15 9.39
C ASN A 5 12.04 1.26 8.39
N VAL A 6 11.05 1.84 7.69
CA VAL A 6 10.24 1.12 6.68
C VAL A 6 10.95 1.12 5.34
N ASN A 7 11.22 -0.08 4.80
CA ASN A 7 11.60 -0.23 3.40
C ASN A 7 10.33 -0.23 2.54
N VAL A 8 10.19 0.78 1.67
CA VAL A 8 9.07 0.91 0.74
C VAL A 8 9.50 0.43 -0.65
N ASP A 9 8.60 -0.25 -1.37
CA ASP A 9 8.80 -0.49 -2.79
C ASP A 9 8.44 0.78 -3.56
N MET A 10 9.40 1.27 -4.35
CA MET A 10 9.25 2.46 -5.20
C MET A 10 8.93 2.09 -6.64
N ASN A 11 8.88 0.79 -6.98
CA ASN A 11 8.58 0.31 -8.32
C ASN A 11 7.12 -0.21 -8.38
N PRO A 12 6.24 0.36 -9.22
CA PRO A 12 4.83 -0.02 -9.28
C PRO A 12 4.54 -1.29 -10.11
N ASP A 13 5.56 -2.02 -10.56
CA ASP A 13 5.39 -3.02 -11.60
C ASP A 13 4.67 -4.29 -11.10
N GLY A 14 3.43 -4.43 -11.57
CA GLY A 14 2.67 -5.68 -11.55
C GLY A 14 1.54 -5.67 -10.53
N LEU A 15 0.35 -5.25 -10.97
CA LEU A 15 -0.95 -5.93 -10.81
C LEU A 15 -2.09 -4.96 -11.21
N GLY A 16 -2.50 -5.06 -12.48
CA GLY A 16 -3.37 -4.12 -13.22
C GLY A 16 -4.82 -3.88 -12.76
N ALA A 17 -5.12 -4.00 -11.46
CA ALA A 17 -6.37 -3.49 -10.87
C ALA A 17 -6.14 -2.62 -9.62
N TRP A 18 -4.92 -2.60 -9.07
CA TRP A 18 -4.51 -1.86 -7.87
C TRP A 18 -3.57 -0.69 -8.18
N GLU A 19 -3.24 -0.51 -9.45
CA GLU A 19 -2.21 0.40 -9.95
C GLU A 19 -2.63 1.87 -9.92
N ASP A 20 -3.93 2.14 -9.85
CA ASP A 20 -4.46 3.50 -9.92
C ASP A 20 -4.44 4.24 -8.56
N ILE A 21 -3.75 3.70 -7.53
CA ILE A 21 -3.54 4.47 -6.31
C ILE A 21 -2.58 5.61 -6.64
N PRO A 22 -2.97 6.86 -6.39
CA PRO A 22 -2.12 8.01 -6.68
C PRO A 22 -0.80 7.88 -5.92
N THR A 23 0.29 7.74 -6.66
CA THR A 23 1.63 7.59 -6.07
C THR A 23 2.14 8.93 -5.53
N HIS A 24 1.76 10.03 -6.18
CA HIS A 24 2.09 11.40 -5.78
C HIS A 24 0.92 12.34 -6.06
N VAL A 25 0.37 12.95 -4.99
CA VAL A 25 -0.67 13.98 -5.08
C VAL A 25 -0.07 15.31 -4.66
N GLN A 26 -0.24 16.36 -5.46
CA GLN A 26 0.14 17.72 -5.09
C GLN A 26 -1.08 18.50 -4.65
N VAL A 27 -1.01 19.07 -3.45
CA VAL A 27 -2.07 19.90 -2.88
C VAL A 27 -1.52 21.28 -2.55
N ALA A 28 -2.33 22.31 -2.83
CA ALA A 28 -2.01 23.68 -2.44
C ALA A 28 -2.20 23.85 -0.93
N GLY A 29 -1.19 24.40 -0.26
CA GLY A 29 -1.14 24.52 1.19
C GLY A 29 0.02 23.74 1.80
N ARG A 30 0.10 23.76 3.12
CA ARG A 30 1.12 23.08 3.90
C ARG A 30 0.42 22.03 4.77
N TYR A 31 0.53 20.78 4.36
CA TYR A 31 -0.05 19.65 5.09
C TYR A 31 1.06 18.82 5.73
N THR A 32 0.79 18.39 6.94
CA THR A 32 1.61 17.47 7.74
C THR A 32 1.08 16.05 7.63
N ILE A 33 1.84 15.10 8.15
CA ILE A 33 1.39 13.71 8.22
C ILE A 33 0.26 13.51 9.25
N ASP A 34 0.07 14.44 10.19
CA ASP A 34 -1.09 14.49 11.08
C ASP A 34 -2.35 14.89 10.32
N ASP A 35 -2.25 15.87 9.41
CA ASP A 35 -3.37 16.28 8.56
C ASP A 35 -3.82 15.14 7.64
N VAL A 36 -2.88 14.37 7.09
CA VAL A 36 -3.18 13.18 6.27
C VAL A 36 -3.92 12.12 7.10
N GLN A 37 -3.47 11.85 8.33
CA GLN A 37 -4.18 10.89 9.19
C GLN A 37 -5.59 11.38 9.52
N ALA A 38 -5.75 12.66 9.87
CA ALA A 38 -7.05 13.24 10.18
C ALA A 38 -8.02 13.17 8.99
N LEU A 39 -7.52 13.42 7.78
CA LEU A 39 -8.27 13.29 6.54
C LEU A 39 -8.73 11.84 6.30
N LEU A 40 -7.82 10.86 6.45
CA LEU A 40 -8.15 9.44 6.27
C LEU A 40 -9.05 8.89 7.39
N ALA A 41 -8.96 9.43 8.60
CA ALA A 41 -9.77 9.02 9.75
C ALA A 41 -11.14 9.72 9.82
N LYS A 42 -11.45 10.62 8.89
CA LYS A 42 -12.67 11.43 8.92
C LYS A 42 -13.91 10.54 8.91
N ALA A 43 -14.86 10.83 9.81
CA ALA A 43 -15.99 9.94 10.09
C ALA A 43 -17.04 9.87 8.96
N ASP A 44 -17.10 10.85 8.07
CA ASP A 44 -18.11 11.02 7.01
C ASP A 44 -17.61 10.64 5.62
N THR A 45 -16.30 10.78 5.35
CA THR A 45 -15.70 10.47 4.03
C THR A 45 -14.48 9.55 4.11
N GLY A 46 -13.89 9.36 5.28
CA GLY A 46 -12.65 8.60 5.46
C GLY A 46 -12.86 7.11 5.67
N LEU A 47 -11.79 6.40 6.02
CA LEU A 47 -11.76 4.94 6.23
C LEU A 47 -12.70 4.49 7.35
N ALA A 48 -13.04 5.37 8.29
CA ALA A 48 -14.02 5.07 9.34
C ALA A 48 -15.42 4.72 8.78
N THR A 49 -15.79 5.24 7.61
CA THR A 49 -17.10 4.96 6.96
C THR A 49 -17.19 3.55 6.40
N SER A 50 -16.06 2.92 6.10
CA SER A 50 -15.99 1.69 5.33
C SER A 50 -16.23 0.43 6.14
N GLY A 51 -16.10 0.51 7.47
CA GLY A 51 -16.06 -0.65 8.35
C GLY A 51 -14.82 -1.54 8.17
N LEU A 52 -13.83 -1.11 7.38
CA LEU A 52 -12.61 -1.89 7.18
C LEU A 52 -11.78 -1.96 8.48
N PRO A 53 -11.18 -3.13 8.79
CA PRO A 53 -10.28 -3.30 9.91
C PRO A 53 -8.94 -2.61 9.62
N VAL A 54 -8.80 -1.34 10.02
CA VAL A 54 -7.62 -0.51 9.73
C VAL A 54 -6.92 -0.07 11.02
N THR A 55 -5.59 -0.11 11.01
CA THR A 55 -4.74 0.50 12.03
C THR A 55 -3.79 1.52 11.41
N TYR A 56 -3.59 2.62 12.13
CA TYR A 56 -2.62 3.67 11.82
C TYR A 56 -1.37 3.52 12.67
N GLU A 57 -0.20 3.65 12.06
CA GLU A 57 1.09 3.58 12.73
C GLU A 57 2.02 4.70 12.24
N ARG A 58 2.84 5.24 13.15
CA ARG A 58 3.83 6.29 12.84
C ARG A 58 5.20 5.67 12.73
N ASP A 59 5.92 6.02 11.66
CA ASP A 59 7.29 5.56 11.46
C ASP A 59 8.08 6.54 10.59
N GLN A 60 9.30 6.16 10.19
CA GLN A 60 10.13 6.92 9.28
C GLN A 60 10.54 6.09 8.07
N ILE A 61 10.43 6.68 6.89
CA ILE A 61 11.03 6.16 5.67
C ILE A 61 12.48 6.61 5.65
N GLN A 62 13.40 5.65 5.61
CA GLN A 62 14.81 5.92 5.37
C GLN A 62 15.04 5.98 3.85
N THR A 63 15.49 7.13 3.35
CA THR A 63 15.86 7.33 1.94
C THR A 63 17.34 7.67 1.80
N GLY A 64 17.92 7.45 0.63
CA GLY A 64 19.32 7.76 0.34
C GLY A 64 20.28 6.56 0.45
N ASN A 65 21.54 6.79 0.07
CA ASN A 65 22.55 5.74 -0.04
C ASN A 65 23.20 5.42 1.32
N LEU A 66 23.99 4.34 1.38
CA LEU A 66 24.70 3.89 2.59
C LEU A 66 25.49 5.01 3.31
N ILE A 67 25.93 6.04 2.58
CA ILE A 67 26.75 7.16 3.08
C ILE A 67 25.90 8.38 3.51
N LYS A 68 24.71 8.59 2.93
CA LYS A 68 23.81 9.70 3.26
C LYS A 68 22.39 9.19 3.39
N LYS A 69 22.00 8.91 4.63
CA LYS A 69 20.63 8.56 5.01
C LYS A 69 19.85 9.83 5.33
N ASN A 70 18.67 9.93 4.74
CA ASN A 70 17.64 10.89 5.09
C ASN A 70 16.48 10.13 5.70
N TYR A 71 15.79 10.75 6.66
CA TYR A 71 14.62 10.17 7.30
C TYR A 71 13.44 11.10 7.07
N GLN A 72 12.29 10.53 6.73
CA GLN A 72 11.05 11.26 6.52
C GLN A 72 9.95 10.60 7.32
N ASP A 73 9.24 11.38 8.14
CA ASP A 73 8.09 10.88 8.88
C ASP A 73 7.00 10.39 7.93
N CYS A 74 6.40 9.26 8.29
CA CYS A 74 5.37 8.61 7.50
C CYS A 74 4.23 8.10 8.38
N LEU A 75 3.09 7.89 7.71
CA LEU A 75 1.92 7.21 8.25
C LEU A 75 1.79 5.87 7.54
N ILE A 76 1.76 4.79 8.31
CA ILE A 76 1.46 3.46 7.81
C ILE A 76 -0.01 3.18 8.09
N VAL A 77 -0.73 2.77 7.05
CA VAL A 77 -2.10 2.26 7.10
C VAL A 77 -2.05 0.78 6.76
N LYS A 78 -2.48 -0.07 7.70
CA LYS A 78 -2.43 -1.53 7.56
C LYS A 78 -3.73 -2.18 8.02
N ASN A 79 -3.98 -3.38 7.50
CA ASN A 79 -5.10 -4.21 7.97
C ASN A 79 -4.82 -4.65 9.41
N SER A 80 -5.76 -4.47 10.33
CA SER A 80 -5.57 -4.84 11.74
C SER A 80 -5.72 -6.34 12.02
N GLU A 81 -6.44 -7.06 11.18
CA GLU A 81 -6.65 -8.51 11.27
C GLU A 81 -5.54 -9.29 10.56
N HIS A 82 -4.97 -8.70 9.50
CA HIS A 82 -3.85 -9.27 8.73
C HIS A 82 -2.64 -8.32 8.68
N PRO A 83 -2.00 -8.00 9.83
CA PRO A 83 -0.97 -6.97 9.91
C PRO A 83 0.34 -7.30 9.18
N ASP A 84 0.63 -8.58 8.95
CA ASP A 84 1.91 -9.06 8.38
C ASP A 84 1.75 -9.77 7.02
N ASP A 85 0.54 -10.18 6.68
CA ASP A 85 0.24 -10.96 5.47
C ASP A 85 -0.47 -10.14 4.38
N TYR A 86 -0.85 -8.89 4.67
CA TYR A 86 -1.37 -7.93 3.71
C TYR A 86 -0.34 -6.81 3.47
N PHE A 87 -0.43 -6.15 2.32
CA PHE A 87 0.31 -4.95 2.01
C PHE A 87 -0.07 -3.79 2.93
N LYS A 88 0.94 -2.97 3.25
CA LYS A 88 0.86 -1.76 4.05
C LYS A 88 0.95 -0.55 3.11
N PHE A 89 0.10 0.45 3.35
CA PHE A 89 0.13 1.72 2.64
C PHE A 89 0.90 2.74 3.45
N VAL A 90 1.93 3.33 2.85
CA VAL A 90 2.84 4.24 3.55
C VAL A 90 2.71 5.62 2.94
N PHE A 91 2.20 6.57 3.70
CA PHE A 91 2.04 7.95 3.29
C PHE A 91 3.21 8.77 3.79
N ALA A 92 3.74 9.66 2.95
CA ALA A 92 4.75 10.62 3.34
C ALA A 92 4.45 11.99 2.73
N THR A 93 4.66 13.06 3.50
CA THR A 93 4.42 14.43 3.03
C THR A 93 5.74 15.17 2.82
N ARG A 94 5.86 15.87 1.69
CA ARG A 94 6.98 16.78 1.43
C ARG A 94 6.45 18.14 1.01
N THR A 95 6.81 19.18 1.74
CA THR A 95 6.36 20.55 1.46
C THR A 95 7.47 21.36 0.80
N THR A 96 7.16 22.03 -0.31
CA THR A 96 8.07 22.97 -0.99
C THR A 96 7.30 24.26 -1.27
N GLY A 97 7.75 25.37 -0.67
CA GLY A 97 6.99 26.61 -0.69
C GLY A 97 5.63 26.48 0.00
N ASN A 98 4.55 26.70 -0.75
CA ASN A 98 3.15 26.56 -0.30
C ASN A 98 2.44 25.39 -0.99
N MET A 99 3.20 24.36 -1.39
CA MET A 99 2.65 23.15 -2.00
C MET A 99 3.18 21.94 -1.25
N THR A 100 2.28 21.01 -0.92
CA THR A 100 2.63 19.73 -0.31
C THR A 100 2.42 18.61 -1.32
N THR A 101 3.44 17.80 -1.49
CA THR A 101 3.35 16.50 -2.16
C THR A 101 3.05 15.43 -1.12
N ILE A 102 1.93 14.73 -1.28
CA ILE A 102 1.58 13.52 -0.52
C ILE A 102 1.98 12.33 -1.39
N SER A 103 3.00 11.59 -0.97
CA SER A 103 3.41 10.34 -1.62
C SER A 103 2.76 9.16 -0.95
N VAL A 104 2.29 8.19 -1.74
CA VAL A 104 1.72 6.93 -1.26
C VAL A 104 2.58 5.78 -1.79
N TYR A 105 3.21 5.05 -0.89
CA TYR A 105 4.01 3.87 -1.19
C TYR A 105 3.35 2.60 -0.68
N ARG A 106 3.89 1.45 -1.11
CA ARG A 106 3.52 0.13 -0.61
C ARG A 106 4.70 -0.52 0.08
N SER A 107 4.42 -1.29 1.11
CA SER A 107 5.42 -2.11 1.80
C SER A 107 4.79 -3.42 2.28
N GLY A 108 5.62 -4.41 2.59
CA GLY A 108 5.19 -5.74 2.99
C GLY A 108 5.02 -6.69 1.81
N LYS A 109 4.29 -7.78 2.06
CA LYS A 109 4.08 -8.87 1.11
C LYS A 109 2.65 -9.39 1.26
N SER A 110 2.06 -9.83 0.15
CA SER A 110 0.85 -10.64 0.15
C SER A 110 1.16 -12.02 -0.41
N PRO A 111 1.20 -13.08 0.44
CA PRO A 111 1.47 -14.43 -0.02
C PRO A 111 0.43 -14.96 -1.01
N LEU A 112 -0.85 -14.63 -0.81
CA LEU A 112 -1.94 -15.11 -1.67
C LEU A 112 -1.89 -14.45 -3.05
N ILE A 113 -1.66 -13.14 -3.10
CA ILE A 113 -1.50 -12.41 -4.37
C ILE A 113 -0.22 -12.85 -5.09
N ALA A 114 0.91 -12.98 -4.38
CA ALA A 114 2.16 -13.45 -4.99
C ALA A 114 2.01 -14.83 -5.63
N LYS A 115 1.24 -15.70 -4.96
CA LYS A 115 0.94 -17.04 -5.46
C LYS A 115 -0.01 -17.04 -6.65
N LYS A 116 -1.04 -16.20 -6.64
CA LYS A 116 -1.93 -15.97 -7.80
C LYS A 116 -1.12 -15.50 -9.01
N ASN A 117 -0.23 -14.53 -8.84
CA ASN A 117 0.61 -14.02 -9.91
C ASN A 117 1.52 -15.12 -10.49
N ALA A 118 2.16 -15.90 -9.63
CA ALA A 118 2.99 -17.02 -10.08
C ALA A 118 2.16 -18.05 -10.87
N ASP A 119 0.92 -18.33 -10.47
CA ASP A 119 0.03 -19.24 -11.19
C ASP A 119 -0.47 -18.66 -12.52
N ASP A 120 -0.77 -17.36 -12.58
CA ASP A 120 -1.18 -16.67 -13.81
C ASP A 120 -0.01 -16.55 -14.80
N GLU A 121 1.20 -16.23 -14.34
CA GLU A 121 2.43 -16.25 -15.13
C GLU A 121 2.73 -17.64 -15.68
N ARG A 122 2.55 -18.71 -14.88
CA ARG A 122 2.68 -20.10 -15.34
C ARG A 122 1.65 -20.44 -16.41
N ARG A 123 0.40 -19.98 -16.27
CA ARG A 123 -0.66 -20.18 -17.27
C ARG A 123 -0.35 -19.45 -18.58
N GLN A 124 0.21 -18.24 -18.51
CA GLN A 124 0.64 -17.48 -19.69
C GLN A 124 1.89 -18.09 -20.34
N SER A 125 2.81 -18.64 -19.54
CA SER A 125 4.02 -19.33 -20.00
C SER A 125 3.74 -20.75 -20.55
N SER A 126 2.55 -21.31 -20.31
CA SER A 126 2.14 -22.66 -20.74
C SER A 126 1.99 -22.87 -22.26
N ASN A 127 2.45 -21.94 -23.11
CA ASN A 127 2.73 -22.24 -24.51
C ASN A 127 4.15 -22.80 -24.75
N LEU A 128 5.06 -22.74 -23.78
CA LEU A 128 6.42 -23.23 -23.93
C LEU A 128 6.93 -23.85 -22.62
N LEU A 129 6.83 -25.18 -22.51
CA LEU A 129 7.64 -26.06 -21.64
C LEU A 129 7.24 -26.21 -20.15
N LEU A 130 6.67 -27.40 -19.87
CA LEU A 130 7.02 -28.32 -18.76
C LEU A 130 6.18 -28.35 -17.47
N ASN A 131 5.42 -29.45 -17.41
CA ASN A 131 4.86 -30.18 -16.26
C ASN A 131 5.90 -30.67 -15.23
N ILE A 132 6.80 -29.85 -14.70
CA ILE A 132 7.75 -30.31 -13.67
C ILE A 132 7.82 -29.32 -12.51
N LEU A 133 6.83 -29.40 -11.62
CA LEU A 133 6.96 -29.26 -10.15
C LEU A 133 5.54 -29.12 -9.58
N SER A 134 4.94 -30.27 -9.27
CA SER A 134 3.65 -30.41 -8.61
C SER A 134 3.71 -29.84 -7.20
N ALA A 135 3.43 -28.55 -7.06
CA ALA A 135 2.98 -27.95 -5.81
C ALA A 135 1.54 -27.44 -6.02
N VAL A 136 0.60 -28.38 -6.15
CA VAL A 136 -0.83 -28.08 -6.03
C VAL A 136 -1.02 -27.49 -4.65
N SER A 137 -1.16 -26.19 -4.63
CA SER A 137 -1.42 -25.44 -3.42
C SER A 137 -2.73 -24.74 -3.73
N THR A 138 -3.84 -25.35 -3.30
CA THR A 138 -5.17 -24.76 -3.40
C THR A 138 -5.09 -23.32 -2.88
N LEU A 139 -5.27 -22.35 -3.77
CA LEU A 139 -5.45 -20.96 -3.37
C LEU A 139 -6.79 -20.89 -2.63
N ASP A 140 -6.79 -20.30 -1.45
CA ASP A 140 -8.05 -19.99 -0.78
C ASP A 140 -8.66 -18.79 -1.52
N GLU A 141 -9.55 -19.08 -2.45
CA GLU A 141 -10.19 -18.07 -3.30
C GLU A 141 -11.02 -17.07 -2.48
N ASN A 142 -11.59 -17.50 -1.35
CA ASN A 142 -12.37 -16.62 -0.48
C ASN A 142 -11.45 -15.65 0.27
N ALA A 143 -10.34 -16.13 0.83
CA ALA A 143 -9.36 -15.27 1.49
C ALA A 143 -8.72 -14.28 0.52
N LEU A 144 -8.43 -14.74 -0.71
CA LEU A 144 -7.92 -13.89 -1.78
C LEU A 144 -8.97 -12.83 -2.18
N ALA A 145 -10.24 -13.21 -2.37
CA ALA A 145 -11.31 -12.26 -2.68
C ALA A 145 -11.50 -11.21 -1.59
N ALA A 146 -11.47 -11.60 -0.30
CA ALA A 146 -11.56 -10.67 0.82
C ALA A 146 -10.39 -9.67 0.83
N GLU A 147 -9.18 -10.14 0.53
CA GLU A 147 -8.01 -9.27 0.35
C GLU A 147 -8.19 -8.31 -0.85
N TYR A 148 -8.80 -8.79 -1.95
CA TYR A 148 -9.17 -7.96 -3.10
C TYR A 148 -10.26 -6.91 -2.81
N ASP A 149 -11.20 -7.22 -1.93
CA ASP A 149 -12.21 -6.24 -1.54
C ASP A 149 -11.60 -5.18 -0.59
N TYR A 150 -10.73 -5.63 0.33
CA TYR A 150 -10.05 -4.75 1.27
C TYR A 150 -9.26 -3.63 0.56
N TYR A 151 -8.32 -3.96 -0.35
CA TYR A 151 -7.57 -2.88 -1.01
C TYR A 151 -8.43 -2.08 -1.99
N SER A 152 -9.57 -2.61 -2.46
CA SER A 152 -10.40 -1.94 -3.47
C SER A 152 -11.14 -0.79 -2.80
N ILE A 153 -11.77 -1.09 -1.66
CA ILE A 153 -12.43 -0.11 -0.82
C ILE A 153 -11.41 0.91 -0.27
N LEU A 154 -10.25 0.45 0.20
CA LEU A 154 -9.20 1.33 0.72
C LEU A 154 -8.68 2.30 -0.36
N SER A 155 -8.38 1.79 -1.57
CA SER A 155 -7.88 2.61 -2.68
C SER A 155 -8.89 3.65 -3.13
N ARG A 156 -10.18 3.31 -3.17
CA ARG A 156 -11.26 4.23 -3.49
C ARG A 156 -11.34 5.37 -2.48
N ILE A 157 -11.31 5.05 -1.19
CA ILE A 157 -11.39 6.08 -0.13
C ILE A 157 -10.17 6.99 -0.13
N ILE A 158 -8.97 6.43 -0.35
CA ILE A 158 -7.75 7.24 -0.47
C ILE A 158 -7.89 8.23 -1.64
N ARG A 159 -8.37 7.77 -2.80
CA ARG A 159 -8.62 8.61 -3.97
C ARG A 159 -9.60 9.73 -3.71
N GLU A 160 -10.78 9.38 -3.19
CA GLU A 160 -11.84 10.34 -2.87
C GLU A 160 -11.37 11.42 -1.90
N ASN A 161 -10.59 11.05 -0.87
CA ASN A 161 -10.12 12.01 0.13
C ASN A 161 -8.91 12.81 -0.34
N LEU A 162 -8.04 12.24 -1.18
CA LEU A 162 -6.91 12.97 -1.79
C LEU A 162 -7.30 13.77 -3.04
N GLY A 163 -8.54 13.62 -3.53
CA GLY A 163 -9.10 14.40 -4.63
C GLY A 163 -8.59 14.00 -6.01
N VAL A 164 -8.34 12.70 -6.22
CA VAL A 164 -7.72 12.13 -7.43
C VAL A 164 -8.40 10.87 -7.91
#